data_AF-A0A2W5YG37-F1
#
_entry.id   AF-A0A2W5YG37-F1
#
_cell.length_a   1.000
_cell.length_b   1.000
_cell.length_c   1.000
_cell.angle_alpha   90.00
_cell.angle_beta   90.00
_cell.angle_gamma   90.00
#
_symmetry.space_group_name_H-M   'P 1'
#
loop_
_entity.id
_entity.type
_entity.pdbx_description
1 polymer ?
#
loop_
_entity_poly.entity_id
_entity_poly.type
_entity_poly.pdbx_seq_one_letter_code
_entity_poly.pdbx_strand_id
1 'polypeptide(L)'
;MAEPMHPSSYEKMAGFCRDHLGELKSTPLTIVDLGSCDYNGSYRALFAHPPWRYIGADLQPGANVDLVLRDPYHWRELKSDSVDVLVSGQTFEHTEFFWETALEIARVLKPGGLCCIIAPASGPEHRFPLDCWRIFADGFRAIARYADLEVLYARTQWEELPQYDSESNKWHESILIARKRTDAPHRRWRQRAAAALHRWLRPLPRKVESLIQVFYSTNGAHSEEASIVAGVEQGDWENVVITLPVGAAAAPLRIDFMRTFDLVDISELRVMTPAREYFSATTSRDFDRITVAGDAKRAPHPDFLRLQISGADPQLFLPVLNVGADEHPLQVRLRVRVHSRTDANPS
;
A
#
# COMPACT_ATOMS: atom_id res chain seq x y z
N MET A 1 0.32 10.71 16.03
CA MET A 1 -0.29 9.59 16.77
C MET A 1 -1.09 8.82 15.74
N ALA A 2 -0.84 7.52 15.61
CA ALA A 2 -1.52 6.72 14.61
C ALA A 2 -2.99 6.55 15.02
N GLU A 3 -3.92 6.82 14.10
CA GLU A 3 -5.37 6.79 14.40
C GLU A 3 -5.82 5.35 14.66
N PRO A 4 -6.63 5.09 15.71
CA PRO A 4 -7.07 3.73 16.02
C PRO A 4 -7.86 3.13 14.86
N MET A 5 -7.75 1.80 14.68
CA MET A 5 -8.50 1.03 13.68
C MET A 5 -9.97 1.45 13.64
N HIS A 6 -10.49 1.72 12.44
CA HIS A 6 -11.86 2.16 12.22
C HIS A 6 -12.85 1.22 12.94
N PRO A 7 -13.58 1.72 13.97
CA PRO A 7 -14.58 0.93 14.69
C PRO A 7 -15.57 0.24 13.75
N SER A 8 -15.98 0.92 12.68
CA SER A 8 -16.92 0.37 11.70
C SER A 8 -16.36 -0.81 10.90
N SER A 9 -15.04 -0.86 10.67
CA SER A 9 -14.39 -2.00 9.98
C SER A 9 -14.30 -3.20 10.93
N TYR A 10 -13.89 -2.97 12.18
CA TYR A 10 -13.81 -4.02 13.20
C TYR A 10 -15.18 -4.64 13.48
N GLU A 11 -16.23 -3.84 13.64
CA GLU A 11 -17.59 -4.35 13.87
C GLU A 11 -18.13 -5.16 12.71
N LYS A 12 -17.87 -4.73 11.46
CA LYS A 12 -18.24 -5.48 10.26
C LYS A 12 -17.52 -6.84 10.21
N MET A 13 -16.22 -6.87 10.52
CA MET A 13 -15.45 -8.11 10.58
C MET A 13 -15.94 -9.03 11.72
N ALA A 14 -16.27 -8.46 12.89
CA ALA A 14 -16.86 -9.19 14.01
C ALA A 14 -18.24 -9.77 13.64
N GLY A 15 -19.04 -9.02 12.88
CA GLY A 15 -20.29 -9.48 12.31
C GLY A 15 -20.11 -10.67 11.38
N PHE A 16 -19.16 -10.59 10.44
CA PHE A 16 -18.80 -11.72 9.59
C PHE A 16 -18.40 -12.96 10.40
N CYS A 17 -17.50 -12.81 11.38
CA CYS A 17 -17.05 -13.91 12.23
C CYS A 17 -18.23 -14.57 12.98
N ARG A 18 -19.11 -13.75 13.58
CA ARG A 18 -20.29 -14.23 14.31
C ARG A 18 -21.28 -14.95 13.38
N ASP A 19 -21.64 -14.33 12.26
CA ASP A 19 -22.79 -14.74 11.45
C ASP A 19 -22.44 -15.85 10.46
N HIS A 20 -21.17 -15.95 10.02
CA HIS A 20 -20.74 -16.94 9.04
C HIS A 20 -19.82 -18.03 9.60
N LEU A 21 -19.11 -17.76 10.71
CA LEU A 21 -18.21 -18.75 11.33
C LEU A 21 -18.72 -19.25 12.69
N GLY A 22 -19.82 -18.70 13.21
CA GLY A 22 -20.38 -19.04 14.51
C GLY A 22 -20.67 -20.53 14.69
N GLU A 23 -21.23 -21.17 13.66
CA GLU A 23 -21.52 -22.62 13.66
C GLU A 23 -20.27 -23.49 13.45
N LEU A 24 -19.16 -22.90 13.00
CA LEU A 24 -17.89 -23.57 12.69
C LEU A 24 -16.85 -23.43 13.81
N LYS A 25 -17.23 -22.92 14.99
CA LYS A 25 -16.32 -22.71 16.13
C LYS A 25 -15.61 -23.96 16.63
N SER A 26 -16.20 -25.14 16.44
CA SER A 26 -15.59 -26.43 16.80
C SER A 26 -14.86 -27.10 15.63
N THR A 27 -14.94 -26.54 14.42
CA THR A 27 -14.28 -27.08 13.23
C THR A 27 -12.88 -26.48 13.09
N PRO A 28 -11.83 -27.28 12.84
CA PRO A 28 -10.50 -26.74 12.54
C PRO A 28 -10.52 -25.94 11.24
N LEU A 29 -10.26 -24.63 11.34
CA LEU A 29 -10.20 -23.72 10.20
C LEU A 29 -8.81 -23.12 10.07
N THR A 30 -8.28 -23.03 8.85
CA THR A 30 -7.15 -22.18 8.51
C THR A 30 -7.67 -20.84 8.01
N ILE A 31 -7.38 -19.77 8.75
CA ILE A 31 -7.82 -18.41 8.49
C ILE A 31 -6.60 -17.58 8.12
N VAL A 32 -6.62 -16.93 6.96
CA VAL A 32 -5.57 -16.02 6.52
C VAL A 32 -6.10 -14.60 6.53
N ASP A 33 -5.38 -13.68 7.18
CA ASP A 33 -5.66 -12.24 7.16
C ASP A 33 -4.64 -11.54 6.26
N LEU A 34 -5.11 -10.92 5.17
CA LEU A 34 -4.26 -10.24 4.19
C LEU A 34 -4.18 -8.74 4.50
N GLY A 35 -2.95 -8.22 4.58
CA GLY A 35 -2.67 -6.86 5.03
C GLY A 35 -2.72 -6.76 6.56
N SER A 36 -2.20 -7.78 7.24
CA SER A 36 -2.46 -7.99 8.66
C SER A 36 -1.58 -7.16 9.59
N CYS A 37 -0.59 -6.42 9.11
CA CYS A 37 0.34 -5.74 10.00
C CYS A 37 -0.38 -4.77 10.96
N ASP A 38 -0.14 -4.93 12.26
CA ASP A 38 -0.81 -4.15 13.29
C ASP A 38 -0.14 -2.79 13.45
N TYR A 39 -0.63 -1.81 12.70
CA TYR A 39 -0.25 -0.41 12.86
C TYR A 39 -1.14 0.30 13.89
N ASN A 40 -2.44 0.02 13.86
CA ASN A 40 -3.50 0.77 14.55
C ASN A 40 -4.52 -0.13 15.27
N GLY A 41 -4.24 -1.42 15.39
CA GLY A 41 -5.17 -2.46 15.80
C GLY A 41 -5.22 -3.60 14.77
N SER A 42 -5.74 -4.75 15.21
CA SER A 42 -5.80 -5.95 14.38
C SER A 42 -7.07 -6.77 14.61
N TYR A 43 -7.47 -7.56 13.60
CA TYR A 43 -8.61 -8.48 13.70
C TYR A 43 -8.29 -9.77 14.46
N ARG A 44 -7.02 -10.05 14.82
CA ARG A 44 -6.59 -11.34 15.38
C ARG A 44 -7.46 -11.82 16.54
N ALA A 45 -7.86 -10.91 17.45
CA ALA A 45 -8.68 -11.24 18.60
C ALA A 45 -10.04 -11.86 18.23
N LEU A 46 -10.64 -11.46 17.09
CA LEU A 46 -11.91 -12.01 16.59
C LEU A 46 -11.78 -13.48 16.17
N PHE A 47 -10.58 -13.94 15.86
CA PHE A 47 -10.29 -15.29 15.37
C PHE A 47 -9.45 -16.12 16.35
N ALA A 48 -9.16 -15.59 17.54
CA ALA A 48 -8.39 -16.25 18.60
C ALA A 48 -9.22 -17.33 19.33
N HIS A 49 -9.71 -18.31 18.57
CA HIS A 49 -10.61 -19.36 19.05
C HIS A 49 -10.12 -20.74 18.59
N PRO A 50 -9.51 -21.58 19.46
CA PRO A 50 -9.20 -22.96 19.11
C PRO A 50 -10.46 -23.73 18.68
N PRO A 51 -10.41 -24.59 17.64
CA PRO A 51 -9.23 -25.08 16.91
C PRO A 51 -8.87 -24.26 15.66
N TRP A 52 -9.28 -22.99 15.56
CA TRP A 52 -8.89 -22.14 14.44
C TRP A 52 -7.42 -21.79 14.48
N ARG A 53 -6.80 -21.79 13.31
CA ARG A 53 -5.43 -21.33 13.07
C ARG A 53 -5.51 -20.05 12.26
N TYR A 54 -5.28 -18.92 12.92
CA TYR A 54 -5.16 -17.61 12.29
C TYR A 54 -3.70 -17.37 11.85
N ILE A 55 -3.52 -16.86 10.63
CA ILE A 55 -2.23 -16.55 10.02
C ILE A 55 -2.34 -15.13 9.46
N GLY A 56 -1.59 -14.19 10.04
CA GLY A 56 -1.44 -12.85 9.48
C GLY A 56 -0.46 -12.86 8.31
N ALA A 57 -0.86 -12.32 7.16
CA ALA A 57 -0.05 -12.24 5.95
C ALA A 57 0.10 -10.79 5.48
N ASP A 58 1.32 -10.40 5.16
CA ASP A 58 1.66 -9.05 4.70
C ASP A 58 2.89 -9.08 3.76
N LEU A 59 3.19 -7.97 3.09
CA LEU A 59 4.37 -7.82 2.22
C LEU A 59 5.64 -7.53 3.03
N GLN A 60 5.49 -7.01 4.24
CA GLN A 60 6.59 -6.71 5.15
C GLN A 60 6.44 -7.47 6.47
N PRO A 61 7.55 -7.83 7.13
CA PRO A 61 7.48 -8.31 8.51
C PRO A 61 7.01 -7.20 9.44
N GLY A 62 6.20 -7.53 10.44
CA GLY A 62 5.67 -6.56 11.40
C GLY A 62 4.89 -7.21 12.52
N ALA A 63 4.33 -6.39 13.42
CA ALA A 63 3.41 -6.87 14.43
C ALA A 63 2.19 -7.54 13.75
N ASN A 64 1.68 -8.64 14.33
CA ASN A 64 0.58 -9.43 13.77
C ASN A 64 0.88 -10.15 12.43
N VAL A 65 2.11 -10.11 11.89
CA VAL A 65 2.48 -10.82 10.65
C VAL A 65 3.16 -12.16 10.95
N ASP A 66 2.54 -13.26 10.53
CA ASP A 66 3.09 -14.62 10.63
C ASP A 66 3.73 -15.10 9.32
N LEU A 67 3.29 -14.55 8.18
CA LEU A 67 3.71 -14.94 6.84
C LEU A 67 4.02 -13.70 5.98
N VAL A 68 5.26 -13.59 5.50
CA VAL A 68 5.65 -12.54 4.55
C VAL A 68 5.48 -13.04 3.11
N LEU A 69 4.65 -12.33 2.33
CA LEU A 69 4.42 -12.58 0.91
C LEU A 69 5.45 -11.81 0.08
N ARG A 70 6.22 -12.51 -0.77
CA ARG A 70 7.31 -11.89 -1.54
C ARG A 70 6.84 -11.15 -2.79
N ASP A 71 5.67 -11.51 -3.29
CA ASP A 71 5.08 -10.91 -4.49
C ASP A 71 3.60 -10.61 -4.16
N PRO A 72 3.16 -9.34 -4.26
CA PRO A 72 1.80 -8.94 -3.90
C PRO A 72 0.72 -9.66 -4.70
N TYR A 73 1.07 -10.16 -5.88
CA TYR A 73 0.15 -10.78 -6.82
C TYR A 73 0.49 -12.26 -7.07
N HIS A 74 1.49 -12.83 -6.38
CA HIS A 74 1.84 -14.26 -6.48
C HIS A 74 2.23 -14.86 -5.14
N TRP A 75 1.27 -15.42 -4.43
CA TRP A 75 1.46 -15.94 -3.08
C TRP A 75 1.97 -17.37 -3.13
N ARG A 76 3.24 -17.54 -3.55
CA ARG A 76 3.91 -18.86 -3.64
C ARG A 76 3.97 -19.57 -2.29
N GLU A 77 3.94 -18.80 -1.22
CA GLU A 77 3.92 -19.23 0.16
C GLU A 77 2.60 -19.90 0.55
N LEU A 78 1.51 -19.62 -0.17
CA LEU A 78 0.18 -20.20 0.05
C LEU A 78 -0.19 -21.19 -1.07
N LYS A 79 -0.47 -22.43 -0.67
CA LYS A 79 -0.90 -23.49 -1.59
C LYS A 79 -2.31 -23.19 -2.12
N SER A 80 -2.60 -23.75 -3.29
CA SER A 80 -3.97 -23.68 -3.81
C SER A 80 -4.89 -24.59 -3.00
N ASP A 81 -6.15 -24.20 -2.83
CA ASP A 81 -7.14 -24.95 -2.03
C ASP A 81 -6.66 -25.31 -0.61
N SER A 82 -5.98 -24.40 0.10
CA SER A 82 -5.46 -24.64 1.46
C SER A 82 -6.07 -23.78 2.55
N VAL A 83 -6.79 -22.72 2.20
CA VAL A 83 -7.34 -21.74 3.15
C VAL A 83 -8.85 -21.95 3.28
N ASP A 84 -9.37 -22.04 4.51
CA ASP A 84 -10.81 -22.18 4.76
C ASP A 84 -11.51 -20.81 4.72
N VAL A 85 -10.86 -19.80 5.31
CA VAL A 85 -11.37 -18.43 5.37
C VAL A 85 -10.25 -17.44 5.05
N LEU A 86 -10.50 -16.49 4.16
CA LEU A 86 -9.59 -15.37 3.91
C LEU A 86 -10.26 -14.05 4.28
N VAL A 87 -9.65 -13.29 5.16
CA VAL A 87 -10.13 -11.96 5.55
C VAL A 87 -9.14 -10.89 5.11
N SER A 88 -9.63 -9.68 4.88
CA SER A 88 -8.81 -8.51 4.61
C SER A 88 -9.63 -7.27 4.92
N GLY A 89 -9.03 -6.27 5.56
CA GLY A 89 -9.70 -5.00 5.83
C GLY A 89 -8.72 -3.86 5.71
N GLN A 90 -9.11 -2.79 5.01
CA GLN A 90 -8.26 -1.61 4.78
C GLN A 90 -6.93 -2.01 4.11
N THR A 91 -7.02 -2.55 2.90
CA THR A 91 -5.85 -3.08 2.15
C THR A 91 -6.08 -2.99 0.65
N PHE A 92 -7.32 -3.23 0.21
CA PHE A 92 -7.66 -3.27 -1.22
C PHE A 92 -7.55 -1.89 -1.88
N GLU A 93 -7.87 -0.82 -1.16
CA GLU A 93 -7.65 0.57 -1.56
C GLU A 93 -6.17 0.86 -1.83
N HIS A 94 -5.26 0.24 -1.08
CA HIS A 94 -3.82 0.40 -1.24
C HIS A 94 -3.20 -0.60 -2.25
N THR A 95 -4.02 -1.46 -2.87
CA THR A 95 -3.57 -2.50 -3.81
C THR A 95 -3.85 -2.08 -5.26
N GLU A 96 -2.82 -1.72 -6.02
CA GLU A 96 -2.97 -1.23 -7.41
C GLU A 96 -3.77 -2.18 -8.30
N PHE A 97 -3.38 -3.46 -8.33
CA PHE A 97 -3.98 -4.48 -9.17
C PHE A 97 -4.80 -5.45 -8.33
N PHE A 98 -5.74 -4.92 -7.54
CA PHE A 98 -6.56 -5.72 -6.62
C PHE A 98 -7.35 -6.86 -7.29
N TRP A 99 -7.52 -6.82 -8.62
CA TRP A 99 -8.09 -7.94 -9.38
C TRP A 99 -7.17 -9.17 -9.42
N GLU A 100 -5.84 -8.99 -9.48
CA GLU A 100 -4.89 -10.11 -9.40
C GLU A 100 -4.88 -10.70 -7.98
N THR A 101 -4.95 -9.84 -6.96
CA THR A 101 -5.15 -10.24 -5.56
C THR A 101 -6.42 -11.08 -5.42
N ALA A 102 -7.54 -10.66 -6.01
CA ALA A 102 -8.79 -11.43 -5.99
C ALA A 102 -8.66 -12.81 -6.65
N LEU A 103 -7.88 -12.94 -7.73
CA LEU A 103 -7.56 -14.24 -8.34
C LEU A 103 -6.73 -15.13 -7.40
N GLU A 104 -5.77 -14.57 -6.67
CA GLU A 104 -5.01 -15.31 -5.67
C GLU A 104 -5.89 -15.74 -4.49
N ILE A 105 -6.81 -14.89 -4.01
CA ILE A 105 -7.83 -15.26 -3.01
C ILE A 105 -8.62 -16.48 -3.49
N ALA A 106 -9.17 -16.41 -4.69
CA ALA A 106 -9.90 -17.52 -5.28
C ALA A 106 -9.03 -18.78 -5.45
N ARG A 107 -7.73 -18.63 -5.76
CA ARG A 107 -6.79 -19.76 -5.89
C ARG A 107 -6.54 -20.47 -4.56
N VAL A 108 -6.27 -19.73 -3.49
CA VAL A 108 -5.86 -20.28 -2.17
C VAL A 108 -7.03 -20.81 -1.35
N LEU A 109 -8.24 -20.25 -1.51
CA LEU A 109 -9.42 -20.75 -0.83
C LEU A 109 -9.73 -22.20 -1.23
N LYS A 110 -10.13 -23.03 -0.27
CA LYS A 110 -10.71 -24.35 -0.52
C LYS A 110 -12.07 -24.21 -1.23
N PRO A 111 -12.53 -25.21 -2.00
CA PRO A 111 -13.91 -25.25 -2.47
C PRO A 111 -14.89 -25.10 -1.30
N GLY A 112 -15.81 -24.14 -1.38
CA GLY A 112 -16.72 -23.79 -0.28
C GLY A 112 -16.14 -22.84 0.77
N GLY A 113 -14.83 -22.53 0.71
CA GLY A 113 -14.19 -21.56 1.59
C GLY A 113 -14.71 -20.14 1.39
N LEU A 114 -14.62 -19.33 2.43
CA LEU A 114 -15.20 -17.99 2.49
C LEU A 114 -14.14 -16.90 2.40
N CYS A 115 -14.49 -15.74 1.85
CA CYS A 115 -13.74 -14.51 2.09
C CYS A 115 -14.61 -13.37 2.57
N CYS A 116 -14.02 -12.51 3.41
CA CYS A 116 -14.57 -11.24 3.87
C CYS A 116 -13.57 -10.13 3.56
N ILE A 117 -13.94 -9.17 2.72
CA ILE A 117 -13.08 -8.06 2.32
C ILE A 117 -13.78 -6.76 2.68
N ILE A 118 -13.09 -5.86 3.36
CA ILE A 118 -13.58 -4.54 3.74
C ILE A 118 -12.62 -3.48 3.18
N ALA A 119 -13.16 -2.45 2.54
CA ALA A 119 -12.36 -1.33 2.03
C ALA A 119 -13.19 -0.04 2.00
N PRO A 120 -12.55 1.14 2.09
CA PRO A 120 -13.24 2.40 2.09
C PRO A 120 -13.95 2.68 0.75
N ALA A 121 -15.12 3.30 0.82
CA ALA A 121 -15.88 3.77 -0.33
C ALA A 121 -15.77 5.30 -0.52
N SER A 122 -15.31 6.03 0.49
CA SER A 122 -15.14 7.48 0.45
C SER A 122 -13.95 7.90 1.32
N GLY A 123 -13.87 9.18 1.65
CA GLY A 123 -12.79 9.73 2.47
C GLY A 123 -11.69 10.36 1.62
N PRO A 124 -10.89 11.26 2.21
CA PRO A 124 -9.78 11.93 1.53
C PRO A 124 -8.70 10.91 1.13
N GLU A 125 -7.86 11.28 0.17
CA GLU A 125 -6.68 10.48 -0.16
C GLU A 125 -5.77 10.35 1.07
N HIS A 126 -5.33 9.13 1.39
CA HIS A 126 -4.42 8.82 2.49
C HIS A 126 -3.43 7.73 2.06
N ARG A 127 -2.22 8.14 1.69
CA ARG A 127 -1.24 7.22 1.13
C ARG A 127 -0.59 6.36 2.22
N PHE A 128 -0.61 5.04 2.03
CA PHE A 128 0.10 4.11 2.91
C PHE A 128 0.51 2.80 2.19
N PRO A 129 1.49 2.80 1.26
CA PRO A 129 2.18 3.93 0.63
C PRO A 129 1.46 4.46 -0.63
N LEU A 130 0.45 3.75 -1.13
CA LEU A 130 -0.39 4.17 -2.25
C LEU A 130 -1.81 4.35 -1.75
N ASP A 131 -2.66 5.02 -2.51
CA ASP A 131 -4.10 5.04 -2.26
C ASP A 131 -4.84 5.05 -3.60
N CYS A 132 -5.16 3.85 -4.07
CA CYS A 132 -5.51 3.60 -5.46
C CYS A 132 -7.02 3.63 -5.70
N TRP A 133 -7.82 3.20 -4.71
CA TRP A 133 -9.23 2.89 -4.96
C TRP A 133 -10.15 3.30 -3.81
N ARG A 134 -11.34 3.78 -4.19
CA ARG A 134 -12.53 3.75 -3.34
C ARG A 134 -13.47 2.73 -3.94
N ILE A 135 -13.83 1.72 -3.17
CA ILE A 135 -14.52 0.54 -3.71
C ILE A 135 -15.97 0.54 -3.24
N PHE A 136 -16.90 0.61 -4.18
CA PHE A 136 -18.33 0.44 -3.91
C PHE A 136 -18.72 -1.03 -3.90
N ALA A 137 -19.88 -1.34 -3.30
CA ALA A 137 -20.43 -2.69 -3.24
C ALA A 137 -20.54 -3.35 -4.63
N ASP A 138 -20.97 -2.61 -5.65
CA ASP A 138 -21.04 -3.14 -7.01
C ASP A 138 -19.67 -3.42 -7.63
N GLY A 139 -18.65 -2.61 -7.28
CA GLY A 139 -17.25 -2.89 -7.61
C GLY A 139 -16.77 -4.20 -6.98
N PHE A 140 -17.10 -4.42 -5.71
CA PHE A 140 -16.83 -5.70 -5.04
C PHE A 140 -17.59 -6.88 -5.64
N ARG A 141 -18.85 -6.69 -6.04
CA ARG A 141 -19.62 -7.74 -6.74
C ARG A 141 -18.99 -8.08 -8.09
N ALA A 142 -18.52 -7.06 -8.81
CA ALA A 142 -17.83 -7.24 -10.08
C ALA A 142 -16.51 -8.01 -9.90
N ILE A 143 -15.69 -7.66 -8.91
CA ILE A 143 -14.41 -8.34 -8.68
C ILE A 143 -14.59 -9.79 -8.21
N ALA A 144 -15.57 -10.05 -7.34
CA ALA A 144 -15.91 -11.41 -6.94
C ALA A 144 -16.29 -12.27 -8.15
N ARG A 145 -17.12 -11.74 -9.05
CA ARG A 145 -17.50 -12.43 -10.30
C ARG A 145 -16.32 -12.62 -11.24
N TYR A 146 -15.44 -11.63 -11.35
CA TYR A 146 -14.20 -11.73 -12.13
C TYR A 146 -13.32 -12.89 -11.65
N ALA A 147 -13.21 -13.08 -10.34
CA ALA A 147 -12.47 -14.18 -9.71
C ALA A 147 -13.26 -15.50 -9.59
N ASP A 148 -14.45 -15.60 -10.19
CA ASP A 148 -15.39 -16.72 -10.08
C ASP A 148 -15.76 -17.13 -8.63
N LEU A 149 -15.88 -16.13 -7.76
CA LEU A 149 -16.44 -16.27 -6.43
C LEU A 149 -17.96 -16.04 -6.48
N GLU A 150 -18.69 -16.78 -5.65
CA GLU A 150 -20.10 -16.59 -5.39
C GLU A 150 -20.27 -15.47 -4.36
N VAL A 151 -20.92 -14.38 -4.72
CA VAL A 151 -21.23 -13.30 -3.76
C VAL A 151 -22.36 -13.76 -2.83
N LEU A 152 -22.10 -13.76 -1.53
CA LEU A 152 -23.10 -14.02 -0.50
C LEU A 152 -23.72 -12.72 0.01
N TYR A 153 -22.90 -11.69 0.20
CA TYR A 153 -23.33 -10.37 0.65
C TYR A 153 -22.35 -9.30 0.14
N ALA A 154 -22.87 -8.13 -0.23
CA ALA A 154 -22.06 -6.95 -0.48
C ALA A 154 -22.88 -5.69 -0.19
N ARG A 155 -22.29 -4.73 0.53
CA ARG A 155 -22.95 -3.46 0.86
C ARG A 155 -21.91 -2.36 1.08
N THR A 156 -22.26 -1.14 0.68
CA THR A 156 -21.58 0.10 1.07
C THR A 156 -22.43 0.76 2.15
N GLN A 157 -21.81 1.12 3.27
CA GLN A 157 -22.49 1.86 4.32
C GLN A 157 -22.43 3.36 4.00
N TRP A 158 -23.55 3.94 3.60
CA TRP A 158 -23.66 5.38 3.34
C TRP A 158 -24.16 6.16 4.56
N GLU A 159 -24.80 5.47 5.49
CA GLU A 159 -25.37 6.09 6.68
C GLU A 159 -24.26 6.44 7.68
N GLU A 160 -24.29 7.68 8.20
CA GLU A 160 -23.55 8.02 9.41
C GLU A 160 -24.25 7.38 10.61
N LEU A 161 -23.55 6.46 11.29
CA LEU A 161 -24.11 5.76 12.42
C LEU A 161 -23.64 6.40 13.73
N PRO A 162 -24.54 6.70 14.70
CA PRO A 162 -24.18 7.40 15.94
C PRO A 162 -23.14 6.69 16.81
N GLN A 163 -22.99 5.38 16.66
CA GLN A 163 -21.97 4.59 17.37
C GLN A 163 -20.55 4.75 16.80
N TYR A 164 -20.42 5.35 15.61
CA TYR A 164 -19.14 5.62 14.97
C TYR A 164 -18.80 7.10 15.11
N ASP A 165 -17.51 7.38 15.33
CA ASP A 165 -17.00 8.74 15.31
C ASP A 165 -16.96 9.31 13.88
N SER A 166 -16.68 10.60 13.76
CA SER A 166 -16.54 11.27 12.46
C SER A 166 -15.46 10.61 11.60
N GLU A 167 -14.37 10.19 12.24
CA GLU A 167 -13.24 9.55 11.58
C GLU A 167 -13.61 8.21 10.96
N SER A 168 -14.50 7.43 11.57
CA SER A 168 -14.96 6.17 10.98
C SER A 168 -16.11 6.36 10.01
N ASN A 169 -17.00 7.33 10.23
CA ASN A 169 -18.14 7.55 9.33
C ASN A 169 -17.72 8.12 7.97
N LYS A 170 -16.64 8.93 7.91
CA LYS A 170 -16.20 9.58 6.66
C LYS A 170 -15.75 8.62 5.54
N TRP A 171 -15.41 7.37 5.86
CA TRP A 171 -14.90 6.38 4.90
C TRP A 171 -15.95 5.53 4.22
N HIS A 172 -17.19 5.53 4.74
CA HIS A 172 -18.34 4.80 4.17
C HIS A 172 -18.04 3.34 3.79
N GLU A 173 -17.40 2.58 4.68
CA GLU A 173 -16.88 1.23 4.42
C GLU A 173 -17.79 0.33 3.56
N SER A 174 -17.21 -0.23 2.51
CA SER A 174 -17.82 -1.33 1.76
C SER A 174 -17.34 -2.66 2.32
N ILE A 175 -18.25 -3.64 2.36
CA ILE A 175 -17.95 -5.04 2.70
C ILE A 175 -18.37 -5.95 1.56
N LEU A 176 -17.56 -6.97 1.31
CA LEU A 176 -17.85 -8.13 0.49
C LEU A 176 -17.70 -9.41 1.31
N ILE A 177 -18.73 -10.26 1.28
CA ILE A 177 -18.65 -11.64 1.74
C ILE A 177 -18.93 -12.53 0.55
N ALA A 178 -17.98 -13.39 0.21
CA ALA A 178 -18.07 -14.29 -0.93
C ALA A 178 -17.58 -15.69 -0.59
N ARG A 179 -17.91 -16.65 -1.46
CA ARG A 179 -17.59 -18.06 -1.31
C ARG A 179 -16.97 -18.60 -2.58
N LYS A 180 -15.93 -19.41 -2.45
CA LYS A 180 -15.40 -20.16 -3.59
C LYS A 180 -16.37 -21.26 -4.00
N ARG A 181 -16.72 -21.32 -5.28
CA ARG A 181 -17.64 -22.32 -5.83
C ARG A 181 -17.08 -23.74 -5.67
N THR A 182 -17.96 -24.69 -5.39
CA THR A 182 -17.66 -26.13 -5.35
C THR A 182 -17.79 -26.75 -6.74
N ASP A 183 -16.92 -26.30 -7.65
CA ASP A 183 -16.98 -26.73 -9.05
C ASP A 183 -16.42 -28.13 -9.29
N ALA A 184 -16.81 -28.75 -10.40
CA ALA A 184 -16.21 -30.00 -10.87
C ALA A 184 -14.69 -29.81 -11.15
N PRO A 185 -13.84 -30.84 -10.95
CA PRO A 185 -12.39 -30.73 -11.08
C PRO A 185 -11.90 -30.15 -12.42
N HIS A 186 -12.56 -30.50 -13.52
CA HIS A 186 -12.20 -30.02 -14.86
C HIS A 186 -12.41 -28.50 -15.02
N ARG A 187 -13.47 -27.93 -14.41
CA ARG A 187 -13.75 -26.49 -14.45
C ARG A 187 -12.69 -25.72 -13.65
N ARG A 188 -12.34 -26.22 -12.46
CA ARG A 188 -11.25 -25.67 -11.63
C ARG A 188 -9.91 -25.68 -12.37
N TRP A 189 -9.58 -26.77 -13.06
CA TRP A 189 -8.35 -26.85 -13.85
C TRP A 189 -8.34 -25.84 -15.00
N ARG A 190 -9.45 -25.72 -15.76
CA ARG A 190 -9.57 -24.74 -16.85
C ARG A 190 -9.40 -23.31 -16.34
N GLN A 191 -9.98 -22.96 -15.20
CA GLN A 191 -9.82 -21.64 -14.60
C GLN A 191 -8.38 -21.35 -14.18
N ARG A 192 -7.72 -22.32 -13.54
CA ARG A 192 -6.30 -22.20 -13.19
C ARG A 192 -5.42 -22.02 -14.41
N ALA A 193 -5.65 -22.83 -15.45
CA ALA A 193 -4.92 -22.72 -16.71
C ALA A 193 -5.17 -21.36 -17.39
N ALA A 194 -6.43 -20.88 -17.39
CA ALA A 194 -6.78 -19.58 -17.95
C ALA A 194 -6.13 -18.42 -17.18
N ALA A 195 -6.14 -18.44 -15.85
CA ALA A 195 -5.48 -17.42 -15.02
C ALA A 195 -3.96 -17.44 -15.22
N ALA A 196 -3.33 -18.63 -15.24
CA ALA A 196 -1.90 -18.77 -15.52
C ALA A 196 -1.53 -18.28 -16.93
N LEU A 197 -2.34 -18.61 -17.94
CA LEU A 197 -2.14 -18.15 -19.31
C LEU A 197 -2.34 -16.63 -19.42
N HIS A 198 -3.38 -16.08 -18.79
CA HIS A 198 -3.63 -14.63 -18.75
C HIS A 198 -2.42 -13.89 -18.19
N ARG A 199 -1.90 -14.35 -17.06
CA ARG A 199 -0.72 -13.77 -16.42
C ARG A 199 0.55 -13.92 -17.26
N TRP A 200 0.69 -15.02 -18.00
CA TRP A 200 1.80 -15.21 -18.93
C TRP A 200 1.70 -14.28 -20.16
N LEU A 201 0.49 -14.09 -20.71
CA LEU A 201 0.24 -13.22 -21.86
C LEU A 201 0.28 -11.72 -21.50
N ARG A 202 -0.11 -11.39 -20.27
CA ARG A 202 -0.15 -10.03 -19.73
C ARG A 202 0.60 -10.00 -18.40
N PRO A 203 1.94 -10.06 -18.44
CA PRO A 203 2.72 -9.95 -17.21
C PRO A 203 2.48 -8.59 -16.57
N LEU A 204 2.40 -8.58 -15.24
CA LEU A 204 2.39 -7.34 -14.47
C LEU A 204 3.71 -6.58 -14.68
N PRO A 205 3.73 -5.24 -14.47
CA PRO A 205 4.95 -4.45 -14.57
C PRO A 205 6.09 -5.11 -13.81
N ARG A 206 7.24 -5.29 -14.47
CA ARG A 206 8.41 -5.98 -13.88
C ARG A 206 9.15 -5.14 -12.86
N LYS A 207 9.09 -3.82 -13.01
CA LYS A 207 9.69 -2.87 -12.07
C LYS A 207 8.58 -2.28 -11.23
N VAL A 208 8.82 -2.25 -9.92
CA VAL A 208 7.95 -1.57 -8.97
C VAL A 208 8.20 -0.07 -9.13
N GLU A 209 7.16 0.69 -9.39
CA GLU A 209 7.23 2.15 -9.39
C GLU A 209 7.25 2.65 -7.94
N SER A 210 8.29 3.38 -7.56
CA SER A 210 8.34 4.13 -6.31
C SER A 210 7.89 5.55 -6.58
N LEU A 211 7.11 6.14 -5.67
CA LEU A 211 6.69 7.53 -5.83
C LEU A 211 7.61 8.45 -5.03
N ILE A 212 8.00 9.55 -5.65
CA ILE A 212 8.66 10.68 -5.01
C ILE A 212 7.64 11.80 -4.92
N GLN A 213 7.30 12.19 -3.69
CA GLN A 213 6.36 13.27 -3.44
C GLN A 213 7.10 14.48 -2.87
N VAL A 214 6.93 15.63 -3.51
CA VAL A 214 7.51 16.89 -3.06
C VAL A 214 6.40 17.78 -2.51
N PHE A 215 6.47 18.03 -1.21
CA PHE A 215 5.60 18.97 -0.52
C PHE A 215 6.23 20.35 -0.53
N TYR A 216 5.41 21.36 -0.83
CA TYR A 216 5.79 22.75 -0.83
C TYR A 216 4.95 23.53 0.18
N SER A 217 5.57 24.46 0.89
CA SER A 217 4.94 25.16 2.01
C SER A 217 5.54 26.54 2.21
N THR A 218 4.69 27.47 2.67
CA THR A 218 5.07 28.84 3.06
C THR A 218 5.43 28.94 4.53
N ASN A 219 4.88 28.06 5.39
CA ASN A 219 4.98 28.14 6.85
C ASN A 219 5.51 26.84 7.49
N GLY A 220 5.92 25.88 6.67
CA GLY A 220 6.41 24.57 7.09
C GLY A 220 5.32 23.54 7.40
N ALA A 221 4.04 23.88 7.25
CA ALA A 221 2.96 22.90 7.27
C ALA A 221 2.85 22.22 5.90
N HIS A 222 2.95 20.89 5.86
CA HIS A 222 2.84 20.08 4.65
C HIS A 222 1.46 19.41 4.59
N SER A 223 0.81 19.45 3.43
CA SER A 223 -0.47 18.76 3.18
C SER A 223 -0.42 18.06 1.82
N GLU A 224 -1.23 17.01 1.66
CA GLU A 224 -1.32 16.27 0.39
C GLU A 224 -1.75 17.18 -0.78
N GLU A 225 -2.63 18.15 -0.52
CA GLU A 225 -3.08 19.14 -1.50
C GLU A 225 -1.95 20.09 -1.98
N ALA A 226 -0.93 20.29 -1.14
CA ALA A 226 0.24 21.14 -1.42
C ALA A 226 1.46 20.28 -1.76
N SER A 227 1.29 19.34 -2.69
CA SER A 227 2.35 18.42 -3.11
C SER A 227 2.26 18.06 -4.60
N ILE A 228 3.38 17.63 -5.17
CA ILE A 228 3.46 17.06 -6.52
C ILE A 228 4.19 15.72 -6.45
N VAL A 229 3.69 14.73 -7.18
CA VAL A 229 4.23 13.36 -7.21
C VAL A 229 4.88 13.07 -8.56
N ALA A 230 5.98 12.34 -8.56
CA ALA A 230 6.54 11.69 -9.74
C ALA A 230 6.91 10.23 -9.45
N GLY A 231 6.82 9.39 -10.47
CA GLY A 231 7.24 7.98 -10.41
C GLY A 231 8.71 7.78 -10.74
N VAL A 232 9.30 6.75 -10.12
CA VAL A 232 10.66 6.25 -10.38
C VAL A 232 10.61 4.75 -10.43
N GLU A 233 11.11 4.13 -11.49
CA GLU A 233 11.19 2.68 -11.51
C GLU A 233 12.33 2.17 -10.62
N GLN A 234 12.09 1.07 -9.91
CA GLN A 234 13.14 0.42 -9.12
C GLN A 234 14.27 -0.11 -10.03
N GLY A 235 15.52 0.04 -9.55
CA GLY A 235 16.71 -0.59 -10.13
C GLY A 235 17.75 0.40 -10.62
N ASP A 236 17.51 1.04 -11.76
CA ASP A 236 18.50 1.90 -12.44
C ASP A 236 18.51 3.34 -11.91
N TRP A 237 19.53 4.11 -12.27
CA TRP A 237 19.55 5.55 -12.01
C TRP A 237 18.62 6.29 -12.97
N GLU A 238 17.74 7.12 -12.43
CA GLU A 238 16.78 7.91 -13.19
C GLU A 238 16.91 9.40 -12.87
N ASN A 239 16.60 10.24 -13.87
CA ASN A 239 16.50 11.68 -13.70
C ASN A 239 15.03 12.06 -13.59
N VAL A 240 14.64 12.59 -12.43
CA VAL A 240 13.26 12.98 -12.12
C VAL A 240 13.21 14.49 -12.08
N VAL A 241 12.22 15.08 -12.77
CA VAL A 241 11.97 16.52 -12.76
C VAL A 241 10.55 16.76 -12.28
N ILE A 242 10.41 17.35 -11.10
CA ILE A 242 9.13 17.68 -10.48
C ILE A 242 8.94 19.18 -10.58
N THR A 243 7.93 19.61 -11.34
CA THR A 243 7.62 21.03 -11.53
C THR A 243 6.49 21.42 -10.58
N LEU A 244 6.79 22.31 -9.65
CA LEU A 244 5.82 22.82 -8.67
C LEU A 244 4.93 23.92 -9.30
N PRO A 245 3.72 24.16 -8.76
CA PRO A 245 2.88 25.25 -9.22
C PRO A 245 3.58 26.61 -9.11
N VAL A 246 3.22 27.54 -10.00
CA VAL A 246 3.72 28.93 -9.93
C VAL A 246 3.37 29.54 -8.58
N GLY A 247 4.33 30.16 -7.91
CA GLY A 247 4.17 30.72 -6.57
C GLY A 247 4.31 29.70 -5.42
N ALA A 248 4.63 28.44 -5.70
CA ALA A 248 4.96 27.46 -4.66
C ALA A 248 6.15 27.93 -3.81
N ALA A 249 5.98 27.90 -2.49
CA ALA A 249 7.02 28.28 -1.54
C ALA A 249 7.86 27.08 -1.08
N ALA A 250 9.09 27.35 -0.64
CA ALA A 250 10.08 26.34 -0.29
C ALA A 250 10.59 26.53 1.15
N ALA A 251 9.69 26.62 2.12
CA ALA A 251 10.01 26.95 3.51
C ALA A 251 9.48 25.93 4.53
N PRO A 252 10.03 24.70 4.62
CA PRO A 252 10.96 24.05 3.69
C PRO A 252 10.23 23.12 2.70
N LEU A 253 10.92 22.72 1.61
CA LEU A 253 10.48 21.58 0.80
C LEU A 253 10.70 20.28 1.58
N ARG A 254 9.69 19.42 1.59
CA ARG A 254 9.79 18.04 2.08
C ARG A 254 9.70 17.08 0.90
N ILE A 255 10.57 16.07 0.86
CA ILE A 255 10.58 15.03 -0.16
C ILE A 255 10.37 13.69 0.53
N ASP A 256 9.30 13.01 0.15
CA ASP A 256 8.95 11.70 0.69
C ASP A 256 9.16 10.64 -0.39
N PHE A 257 9.64 9.47 0.03
CA PHE A 257 9.78 8.30 -0.85
C PHE A 257 8.75 7.25 -0.45
N MET A 258 7.97 6.76 -1.40
CA MET A 258 6.85 5.86 -1.12
C MET A 258 7.09 4.49 -1.74
N ARG A 259 6.74 3.44 -0.97
CA ARG A 259 6.83 1.98 -1.23
C ARG A 259 8.00 1.24 -0.56
N THR A 260 7.91 -0.10 -0.62
CA THR A 260 8.87 -1.10 -0.14
C THR A 260 10.19 -1.04 -0.91
N PHE A 261 11.20 -0.43 -0.29
CA PHE A 261 12.60 -0.57 -0.67
C PHE A 261 13.45 -0.32 0.56
N ASP A 262 14.64 -0.92 0.58
CA ASP A 262 15.54 -0.79 1.72
C ASP A 262 16.53 0.38 1.53
N LEU A 263 16.74 0.80 0.28
CA LEU A 263 17.76 1.77 -0.10
C LEU A 263 17.27 2.78 -1.15
N VAL A 264 17.57 4.06 -0.90
CA VAL A 264 17.44 5.15 -1.86
C VAL A 264 18.78 5.86 -1.98
N ASP A 265 19.32 5.89 -3.21
CA ASP A 265 20.55 6.60 -3.52
C ASP A 265 20.24 7.86 -4.33
N ILE A 266 20.80 9.01 -3.93
CA ILE A 266 20.61 10.31 -4.59
C ILE A 266 21.98 10.90 -4.89
N SER A 267 22.34 10.93 -6.19
CA SER A 267 23.62 11.46 -6.65
C SER A 267 23.57 12.95 -7.00
N GLU A 268 22.38 13.47 -7.28
CA GLU A 268 22.17 14.88 -7.58
C GLU A 268 20.79 15.32 -7.08
N LEU A 269 20.73 16.48 -6.42
CA LEU A 269 19.48 17.13 -6.05
C LEU A 269 19.60 18.64 -6.27
N ARG A 270 18.74 19.19 -7.13
CA ARG A 270 18.70 20.62 -7.43
C ARG A 270 17.30 21.19 -7.28
N VAL A 271 17.23 22.45 -6.89
CA VAL A 271 15.99 23.24 -6.89
C VAL A 271 16.25 24.53 -7.63
N MET A 272 15.55 24.74 -8.75
CA MET A 272 15.84 25.84 -9.67
C MET A 272 14.61 26.30 -10.46
N THR A 273 14.62 27.54 -10.91
CA THR A 273 13.80 28.04 -12.03
C THR A 273 14.68 28.10 -13.29
N PRO A 274 14.12 28.36 -14.50
CA PRO A 274 14.94 28.62 -15.68
C PRO A 274 15.92 29.78 -15.51
N ALA A 275 15.60 30.73 -14.62
CA ALA A 275 16.40 31.93 -14.38
C ALA A 275 17.45 31.76 -13.27
N ARG A 276 17.19 30.91 -12.27
CA ARG A 276 18.01 30.85 -11.05
C ARG A 276 18.04 29.48 -10.40
N GLU A 277 19.22 29.07 -9.94
CA GLU A 277 19.40 27.93 -9.03
C GLU A 277 19.30 28.40 -7.57
N TYR A 278 18.44 27.76 -6.78
CA TYR A 278 18.21 28.06 -5.35
C TYR A 278 18.89 27.04 -4.43
N PHE A 279 19.00 25.79 -4.87
CA PHE A 279 19.66 24.72 -4.15
C PHE A 279 20.36 23.78 -5.12
N SER A 280 21.52 23.28 -4.72
CA SER A 280 22.25 22.22 -5.42
C SER A 280 23.00 21.38 -4.41
N ALA A 281 22.91 20.06 -4.56
CA ALA A 281 23.71 19.08 -3.88
C ALA A 281 24.18 18.00 -4.88
N THR A 282 25.50 17.89 -5.02
CA THR A 282 26.15 16.93 -5.94
C THR A 282 27.32 16.21 -5.30
N THR A 283 27.69 16.59 -4.07
CA THR A 283 28.78 16.00 -3.29
C THR A 283 28.26 15.57 -1.93
N SER A 284 28.93 14.61 -1.28
CA SER A 284 28.58 14.19 0.08
C SER A 284 28.44 15.37 1.05
N ARG A 285 29.27 16.41 0.91
CA ARG A 285 29.23 17.59 1.79
C ARG A 285 28.01 18.48 1.53
N ASP A 286 27.58 18.60 0.28
CA ASP A 286 26.37 19.37 -0.02
C ASP A 286 25.13 18.69 0.56
N PHE A 287 25.10 17.35 0.52
CA PHE A 287 24.01 16.56 1.08
C PHE A 287 23.89 16.71 2.59
N ASP A 288 24.93 17.14 3.33
CA ASP A 288 24.85 17.38 4.78
C ASP A 288 23.86 18.51 5.15
N ARG A 289 23.48 19.35 4.18
CA ARG A 289 22.46 20.41 4.35
C ARG A 289 21.02 19.88 4.32
N ILE A 290 20.81 18.62 3.97
CA ILE A 290 19.49 17.99 3.91
C ILE A 290 19.24 17.25 5.23
N THR A 291 18.12 17.51 5.88
CA THR A 291 17.74 16.75 7.08
C THR A 291 17.06 15.46 6.65
N VAL A 292 17.46 14.33 7.23
CA VAL A 292 16.82 13.02 7.03
C VAL A 292 15.98 12.72 8.26
N ALA A 293 14.74 12.30 8.06
CA ALA A 293 13.76 12.09 9.13
C ALA A 293 12.79 10.94 8.79
N GLY A 294 11.83 10.71 9.69
CA GLY A 294 10.88 9.60 9.60
C GLY A 294 11.59 8.25 9.68
N ASP A 295 11.24 7.35 8.77
CA ASP A 295 11.77 5.98 8.71
C ASP A 295 13.05 5.85 7.86
N ALA A 296 13.71 6.97 7.53
CA ALA A 296 14.98 7.00 6.81
C ALA A 296 16.17 7.27 7.74
N LYS A 297 17.30 6.64 7.44
CA LYS A 297 18.59 6.93 8.06
C LYS A 297 19.67 7.09 7.01
N ARG A 298 20.60 8.03 7.22
CA ARG A 298 21.78 8.15 6.36
C ARG A 298 22.67 6.93 6.51
N ALA A 299 23.02 6.29 5.39
CA ALA A 299 24.11 5.32 5.34
C ALA A 299 25.36 5.98 4.72
N PRO A 300 26.57 5.69 5.23
CA PRO A 300 27.80 6.29 4.69
C PRO A 300 28.02 5.90 3.22
N HIS A 301 28.29 6.90 2.37
CA HIS A 301 28.74 6.68 1.00
C HIS A 301 29.61 7.89 0.54
N PRO A 302 30.73 7.69 -0.18
CA PRO A 302 31.64 8.79 -0.55
C PRO A 302 31.04 9.76 -1.58
N ASP A 303 30.26 9.25 -2.53
CA ASP A 303 29.91 10.00 -3.74
C ASP A 303 28.48 10.56 -3.76
N PHE A 304 27.58 10.03 -2.94
CA PHE A 304 26.15 10.35 -3.03
C PHE A 304 25.44 10.17 -1.68
N LEU A 305 24.25 10.71 -1.54
CA LEU A 305 23.40 10.49 -0.37
C LEU A 305 22.75 9.11 -0.47
N ARG A 306 23.08 8.21 0.46
CA ARG A 306 22.38 6.93 0.62
C ARG A 306 21.47 6.97 1.84
N LEU A 307 20.22 6.60 1.63
CA LEU A 307 19.22 6.42 2.67
C LEU A 307 18.97 4.93 2.86
N GLN A 308 19.02 4.48 4.10
CA GLN A 308 18.49 3.19 4.53
C GLN A 308 17.10 3.41 5.10
N ILE A 309 16.13 2.70 4.55
CA ILE A 309 14.71 2.81 4.90
C ILE A 309 14.33 1.64 5.81
N SER A 310 13.61 1.93 6.89
CA SER A 310 13.18 0.92 7.86
C SER A 310 11.66 0.83 8.07
N GLY A 311 10.89 1.63 7.33
CA GLY A 311 9.45 1.76 7.51
C GLY A 311 8.79 2.46 6.33
N ALA A 312 7.58 2.99 6.54
CA ALA A 312 6.70 3.47 5.49
C ALA A 312 6.80 4.98 5.22
N ASP A 313 7.43 5.74 6.12
CA ASP A 313 7.46 7.21 6.05
C ASP A 313 8.90 7.79 6.00
N PRO A 314 9.72 7.49 4.97
CA PRO A 314 11.05 8.08 4.83
C PRO A 314 10.98 9.51 4.25
N GLN A 315 11.54 10.46 4.99
CA GLN A 315 11.42 11.88 4.67
C GLN A 315 12.77 12.58 4.54
N LEU A 316 12.86 13.52 3.61
CA LEU A 316 13.93 14.50 3.48
C LEU A 316 13.39 15.91 3.62
N PHE A 317 14.08 16.75 4.36
CA PHE A 317 13.81 18.17 4.43
C PHE A 317 14.97 18.97 3.85
N LEU A 318 14.68 19.80 2.87
CA LEU A 318 15.63 20.76 2.35
C LEU A 318 15.73 21.96 3.32
N PRO A 319 16.85 22.72 3.29
CA PRO A 319 16.90 23.99 3.99
C PRO A 319 15.85 24.95 3.42
N VAL A 320 15.42 25.93 4.23
CA VAL A 320 14.51 26.98 3.77
C VAL A 320 15.15 27.72 2.59
N LEU A 321 14.44 27.76 1.46
CA LEU A 321 14.86 28.44 0.24
C LEU A 321 14.06 29.73 0.08
N ASN A 322 14.75 30.86 -0.03
CA ASN A 322 14.13 32.16 -0.31
C ASN A 322 13.77 32.25 -1.80
N VAL A 323 12.69 31.58 -2.17
CA VAL A 323 12.08 31.67 -3.50
C VAL A 323 11.19 32.90 -3.48
N GLY A 324 11.58 33.95 -4.22
CA GLY A 324 10.76 35.15 -4.40
C GLY A 324 9.50 34.84 -5.21
N ALA A 325 8.67 35.84 -5.46
CA ALA A 325 7.59 35.75 -6.45
C ALA A 325 8.21 35.70 -7.86
N ASP A 326 8.80 34.56 -8.23
CA ASP A 326 9.28 34.29 -9.57
C ASP A 326 8.08 33.87 -10.44
N GLU A 327 7.99 34.39 -11.67
CA GLU A 327 6.91 34.06 -12.61
C GLU A 327 7.01 32.61 -13.12
N HIS A 328 8.18 31.99 -12.94
CA HIS A 328 8.46 30.64 -13.40
C HIS A 328 8.26 29.61 -12.30
N PRO A 329 7.73 28.42 -12.64
CA PRO A 329 7.57 27.34 -11.67
C PRO A 329 8.92 26.83 -11.18
N LEU A 330 8.97 26.50 -9.89
CA LEU A 330 10.14 25.88 -9.28
C LEU A 330 10.26 24.42 -9.73
N GLN A 331 11.44 24.00 -10.15
CA GLN A 331 11.73 22.62 -10.52
C GLN A 331 12.63 21.97 -9.47
N VAL A 332 12.17 20.85 -8.91
CA VAL A 332 12.99 19.95 -8.11
C VAL A 332 13.50 18.85 -9.03
N ARG A 333 14.81 18.79 -9.22
CA ARG A 333 15.49 17.81 -10.09
C ARG A 333 16.28 16.84 -9.23
N LEU A 334 16.04 15.55 -9.40
CA LEU A 334 16.74 14.49 -8.68
C LEU A 334 17.37 13.52 -9.66
N ARG A 335 18.61 13.13 -9.43
CA ARG A 335 19.17 11.89 -9.98
C ARG A 335 19.16 10.85 -8.88
N VAL A 336 18.26 9.89 -9.00
CA VAL A 336 17.88 8.98 -7.92
C VAL A 336 17.87 7.53 -8.41
N ARG A 337 18.16 6.60 -7.51
CA ARG A 337 18.02 5.17 -7.72
C ARG A 337 17.40 4.56 -6.47
N VAL A 338 16.33 3.79 -6.68
CA VAL A 338 15.63 3.08 -5.60
C VAL A 338 15.86 1.58 -5.78
N HIS A 339 16.27 0.87 -4.73
CA HIS A 339 16.58 -0.56 -4.82
C HIS A 339 16.53 -1.29 -3.47
N SER A 340 16.48 -2.62 -3.51
CA SER A 340 16.53 -3.47 -2.31
C SER A 340 17.96 -3.90 -1.99
N ARG A 341 18.25 -4.28 -0.74
CA ARG A 341 19.59 -4.77 -0.35
C ARG A 341 19.94 -6.09 -1.04
N THR A 342 18.95 -6.88 -1.42
CA THR A 342 19.11 -8.15 -2.13
C THR A 342 19.56 -7.98 -3.59
N ASP A 343 19.36 -6.80 -4.18
CA ASP A 343 19.77 -6.50 -5.56
C ASP A 343 21.20 -5.94 -5.63
N ALA A 344 21.85 -5.74 -4.48
CA ALA A 344 23.27 -5.43 -4.42
C ALA A 344 24.03 -6.68 -4.87
N ASN A 345 24.53 -6.67 -6.11
CA ASN A 345 25.51 -7.64 -6.59
C ASN A 345 26.57 -7.87 -5.49
N PRO A 346 26.89 -9.13 -5.13
CA PRO A 346 28.08 -9.39 -4.34
C PRO A 346 29.26 -8.88 -5.18
N SER A 347 29.93 -7.85 -4.68
CA SER A 347 31.16 -7.34 -5.28
C SER A 347 32.29 -8.34 -5.07
#